data_AF-A0A0C4EGL3-F1
#
_entry.id   AF-A0A0C4EGL3-F1
#
_cell.length_a   1.000
_cell.length_b   1.000
_cell.length_c   1.000
_cell.angle_alpha   90.00
_cell.angle_beta   90.00
_cell.angle_gamma   90.00
#
_symmetry.space_group_name_H-M   'P 1'
#
loop_
_entity.id
_entity.type
_entity.pdbx_description
1 polymer ?
#
loop_
_entity_poly.entity_id
_entity_poly.type
_entity_poly.pdbx_seq_one_letter_code
_entity_poly.pdbx_strand_id
1 'polypeptide(L)' 'MTALMSDKVRKGLERAMEFPKRGGRPDEFAGLVRHIIENSMLNGVVIRLDGAARMPSRL' A
#
# COMPACT_ATOMS: atom_id res chain seq x y z
N MET A 1 0.31 -7.92 -11.20
CA MET A 1 1.54 -8.68 -10.89
C MET A 1 1.46 -9.50 -9.60
N THR A 2 0.74 -9.06 -8.55
CA THR A 2 0.60 -9.83 -7.29
C THR A 2 -0.29 -11.08 -7.38
N ALA A 3 -1.22 -11.13 -8.35
CA ALA A 3 -2.15 -12.25 -8.53
C ALA A 3 -1.46 -13.60 -8.86
N LEU A 4 -0.25 -13.56 -9.44
CA LEU A 4 0.51 -14.74 -9.85
C LEU A 4 1.60 -15.15 -8.83
N MET A 5 1.65 -14.50 -7.66
CA MET A 5 2.63 -14.84 -6.63
C MET A 5 2.25 -16.11 -5.87
N SER A 6 3.26 -16.91 -5.51
CA SER A 6 3.06 -18.05 -4.62
C SER A 6 2.59 -17.59 -3.23
N ASP A 7 1.86 -18.45 -2.52
CA ASP A 7 1.33 -18.13 -1.19
C ASP A 7 2.43 -17.81 -0.18
N LYS A 8 3.62 -18.44 -0.31
CA LYS A 8 4.78 -18.15 0.54
C LYS A 8 5.22 -16.70 0.37
N VAL A 9 5.30 -16.22 -0.87
CA VAL A 9 5.69 -14.83 -1.19
C VAL A 9 4.61 -13.86 -0.71
N ARG A 10 3.33 -14.18 -0.91
CA ARG A 10 2.21 -13.34 -0.44
C ARG A 10 2.25 -13.16 1.08
N LYS A 11 2.39 -14.25 1.83
CA LYS A 11 2.53 -14.22 3.30
C LYS A 11 3.77 -13.46 3.77
N GLY A 12 4.87 -13.54 3.02
CA GLY A 12 6.07 -12.74 3.29
C GLY A 12 5.80 -11.24 3.20
N LEU A 13 5.11 -10.82 2.16
CA LEU A 13 4.73 -9.42 1.95
C LEU A 13 3.74 -8.92 3.01
N GLU A 14 2.74 -9.73 3.38
CA GLU A 14 1.77 -9.37 4.42
C GLU A 14 2.42 -9.16 5.79
N ARG A 15 3.50 -9.90 6.10
CA ARG A 15 4.28 -9.71 7.33
C ARG A 15 5.04 -8.39 7.36
N ALA A 16 5.43 -7.85 6.20
CA ALA A 16 6.20 -6.61 6.10
C ALA A 16 5.36 -5.35 6.33
N MET A 17 4.04 -5.44 6.20
CA MET A 17 3.11 -4.35 6.54
C MET A 17 2.93 -4.30 8.05
N GLU A 18 2.84 -3.12 8.67
CA GLU A 18 2.57 -3.04 10.12
C GLU A 18 1.09 -3.17 10.41
N PHE A 19 0.27 -2.32 9.78
CA PHE A 19 -1.16 -2.43 9.84
C PHE A 19 -1.80 -1.68 8.66
N PRO A 20 -2.82 -2.25 8.00
CA PRO A 20 -3.37 -3.60 8.21
C PRO A 20 -2.44 -4.70 7.64
N LYS A 21 -2.43 -5.91 8.25
CA LYS A 21 -1.63 -7.08 7.81
C LYS A 21 -2.25 -7.78 6.58
N ARG A 22 -2.44 -7.05 5.49
CA ARG A 22 -3.03 -7.55 4.23
C ARG A 22 -2.68 -6.65 3.05
N GLY A 23 -2.81 -7.19 1.83
CA GLY A 23 -2.77 -6.37 0.63
C GLY A 23 -3.76 -5.20 0.66
N GLY A 24 -3.34 -4.07 0.08
CA GLY A 24 -4.22 -2.93 -0.17
C GLY A 24 -5.32 -3.30 -1.17
N ARG A 25 -6.49 -2.69 -1.01
CA ARG A 25 -7.62 -2.83 -1.91
C ARG A 25 -7.68 -1.65 -2.88
N PRO A 26 -8.14 -1.83 -4.13
CA PRO A 26 -8.19 -0.74 -5.10
C PRO A 26 -9.02 0.47 -4.64
N ASP A 27 -10.08 0.26 -3.87
CA ASP A 27 -10.93 1.29 -3.30
C ASP A 27 -10.20 2.19 -2.27
N GLU A 28 -9.23 1.65 -1.53
CA GLU A 28 -8.42 2.43 -0.58
C GLU A 28 -7.52 3.44 -1.30
N PHE A 29 -6.95 3.03 -2.44
CA PHE A 29 -6.19 3.93 -3.30
C PHE A 29 -7.09 4.99 -3.94
N ALA A 30 -8.26 4.59 -4.46
CA ALA A 30 -9.23 5.53 -5.02
C ALA A 30 -9.70 6.56 -3.99
N GLY A 31 -9.90 6.15 -2.72
CA GLY A 31 -10.21 7.06 -1.63
C GLY A 31 -9.13 8.12 -1.39
N LEU A 32 -7.85 7.73 -1.42
CA LEU A 32 -6.74 8.69 -1.33
C LEU A 32 -6.73 9.67 -2.51
N VAL A 33 -6.93 9.18 -3.74
CA VAL A 33 -7.01 10.03 -4.94
C VAL A 33 -8.12 11.08 -4.79
N ARG A 34 -9.29 10.67 -4.30
CA ARG A 34 -10.40 11.58 -4.04
C ARG A 34 -10.02 12.66 -3.02
N HIS A 35 -9.40 12.28 -1.90
CA HIS A 35 -8.95 13.25 -0.89
C HIS A 35 -7.93 14.26 -1.45
N ILE A 36 -7.06 13.84 -2.37
CA ILE A 36 -6.09 14.72 -3.03
C ILE A 36 -6.79 15.73 -3.93
N ILE A 37 -7.74 15.28 -4.76
CA ILE A 37 -8.46 16.15 -5.70
C ILE A 37 -9.36 17.15 -4.96
N GLU A 38 -9.92 16.75 -3.82
CA GLU A 38 -10.83 17.60 -3.02
C GLU A 38 -10.11 18.63 -2.12
N ASN A 39 -8.78 18.50 -1.90
CA ASN A 39 -8.04 19.37 -0.98
C ASN A 39 -6.95 20.18 -1.71
N SER A 40 -7.23 21.46 -1.95
CA SER A 40 -6.35 22.39 -2.67
C SER A 40 -4.99 22.65 -2.01
N MET A 41 -4.84 22.34 -0.71
CA MET A 41 -3.57 22.51 0.01
C MET A 41 -2.64 21.30 -0.10
N LEU A 42 -3.11 20.16 -0.60
CA LEU A 42 -2.24 19.01 -0.89
C LEU A 42 -1.47 19.26 -2.20
N ASN A 43 -0.28 19.81 -2.07
CA ASN A 43 0.56 20.21 -3.19
C ASN A 43 2.04 19.89 -2.93
N GLY A 44 2.78 19.49 -3.97
CA GLY A 44 4.22 19.24 -3.88
C GLY A 44 4.65 18.14 -2.91
N VAL A 45 3.77 17.18 -2.61
CA VAL A 45 4.00 16.13 -1.62
C VAL A 45 3.91 14.73 -2.21
N VAL A 46 4.60 13.78 -1.58
CA VAL A 46 4.48 12.35 -1.86
C VAL A 46 3.88 11.67 -0.64
N ILE A 47 2.74 10.99 -0.82
CA ILE A 47 2.05 10.24 0.24
C ILE A 47 2.25 8.75 -0.03
N ARG A 48 2.82 8.04 0.94
CA ARG A 48 2.90 6.57 0.90
C ARG A 48 1.60 5.97 1.43
N LEU A 49 0.98 5.09 0.65
CA LEU A 49 -0.17 4.30 1.05
C LEU A 49 0.22 2.82 1.08
N ASP A 50 0.82 2.38 2.19
CA ASP A 50 1.54 1.10 2.23
C ASP A 50 1.42 0.34 3.56
N GLY A 51 0.51 0.74 4.46
CA GLY A 51 0.37 0.11 5.77
C GLY A 51 1.64 0.21 6.63
N ALA A 52 2.41 1.29 6.45
CA ALA A 52 3.70 1.55 7.08
C ALA A 52 4.80 0.53 6.73
N ALA A 53 4.63 -0.22 5.64
CA ALA A 53 5.59 -1.23 5.23
C ALA A 53 6.99 -0.64 4.95
N ARG A 54 8.02 -1.44 5.25
CA ARG A 54 9.38 -1.23 4.77
C ARG A 54 9.81 -2.51 4.06
N MET A 55 9.95 -2.42 2.74
CA MET A 55 10.26 -3.60 1.92
C MET A 55 11.63 -4.16 2.31
N PRO A 56 11.72 -5.42 2.75
CA PRO A 56 12.99 -6.03 3.08
C PRO A 56 13.77 -6.33 1.79
N SER A 57 15.10 -6.39 1.89
CA SER A 57 15.97 -6.76 0.76
C SER A 57 15.83 -8.23 0.33
N ARG A 58 15.21 -9.07 1.18
CA ARG A 58 14.89 -10.48 0.94
C ARG A 58 13.55 -10.84 1.59
N LEU A 59 12.76 -11.69 0.91
CA LEU A 59 11.44 -12.18 1.36
C LEU A 59 11.51 -13.59 1.95
#